data_AF-A0A971SZR4-F1
#
_entry.id   AF-A0A971SZR4-F1
#
_cell.length_a   1.000
_cell.length_b   1.000
_cell.length_c   1.000
_cell.angle_alpha   90.00
_cell.angle_beta   90.00
_cell.angle_gamma   90.00
#
_symmetry.space_group_name_H-M   'P 1'
#
loop_
_entity.id
_entity.type
_entity.pdbx_description
1 polymer ?
#
loop_
_entity_poly.entity_id
_entity_poly.type
_entity_poly.pdbx_seq_one_letter_code
_entity_poly.pdbx_strand_id
1 'polypeptide(L)'
;MYFLKSRKDSSIWRFGWHYVFALLISLSVLIVAIGWPFASTNRAGLLLATVGVCLGVVALLYAVFAALLLAFEAVRSLKDTGEKLDNSTEMLNRQSNLLFQIARGVRLSDTAKEIVFRDAEQMELGEAALNKLHQHDFEDAEAMIAAMAEQPQYKELASRIKRMADRYRSATEEGRITQVITHIEELLDQNLWAQAAVQIESLVKTFPHSEKAKTMHAQLQERKDRHKRELLADWDLAVRNKDTDRGLEILKELDLYLTPAEALALQESAATVFRTKLHNLGVDFSVAVTEKNWQKALELGKHIVQNFPNSRMAAEIRTKMDILQARAAQPKTE
;
A
#
# COMPACT_ATOMS: atom_id res chain seq x y z
N MET A 1 -17.12 28.63 20.30
CA MET A 1 -16.21 29.75 20.04
C MET A 1 -15.57 29.52 18.67
N TYR A 2 -16.15 30.13 17.64
CA TYR A 2 -15.81 29.99 16.22
C TYR A 2 -14.80 31.09 15.83
N PHE A 3 -13.51 30.81 15.93
CA PHE A 3 -12.41 31.63 15.40
C PHE A 3 -11.21 30.67 15.33
N LEU A 4 -10.89 30.01 14.21
CA LEU A 4 -10.21 30.59 13.06
C LEU A 4 -10.31 29.61 11.88
N LYS A 5 -11.29 29.82 11.01
CA LYS A 5 -11.26 29.29 9.63
C LYS A 5 -10.61 30.36 8.76
N SER A 6 -9.30 30.53 8.87
CA SER A 6 -8.54 31.36 7.93
C SER A 6 -8.16 30.51 6.72
N ARG A 7 -8.93 30.72 5.67
CA ARG A 7 -8.73 30.17 4.34
C ARG A 7 -7.64 31.03 3.67
N LYS A 8 -6.54 30.38 3.26
CA LYS A 8 -5.74 30.73 2.07
C LYS A 8 -4.97 32.06 2.14
N ASP A 9 -3.80 32.03 2.79
CA ASP A 9 -2.59 32.80 2.44
C ASP A 9 -1.37 32.27 3.24
N SER A 10 -0.95 31.02 2.98
CA SER A 10 0.10 30.36 3.77
C SER A 10 1.54 30.62 3.29
N SER A 11 1.76 31.29 2.14
CA SER A 11 3.13 31.60 1.69
C SER A 11 3.69 32.84 2.39
N ILE A 12 2.86 33.86 2.65
CA ILE A 12 3.30 35.14 3.24
C ILE A 12 3.62 34.95 4.73
N TRP A 13 2.85 34.13 5.45
CA TRP A 13 3.12 33.83 6.86
C TRP A 13 4.39 32.98 7.03
N ARG A 14 4.68 32.07 6.09
CA ARG A 14 5.93 31.28 6.08
C ARG A 14 7.17 32.16 5.87
N PHE A 15 7.09 33.21 5.05
CA PHE A 15 8.22 34.10 4.80
C PHE A 15 8.38 35.23 5.84
N GLY A 16 7.29 35.68 6.47
CA GLY A 16 7.33 36.83 7.40
C GLY A 16 8.25 36.65 8.61
N TRP A 17 8.34 35.42 9.14
CA TRP A 17 9.16 35.15 10.33
C TRP A 17 10.68 35.18 10.05
N HIS A 18 11.11 34.90 8.82
CA HIS A 18 12.53 35.00 8.46
C HIS A 18 13.02 36.46 8.52
N TYR A 19 12.18 37.43 8.14
CA TYR A 19 12.51 38.86 8.25
C TYR A 19 12.56 39.33 9.70
N VAL A 20 11.62 38.89 10.54
CA VAL A 20 11.62 39.22 11.98
C VAL A 20 12.86 38.65 12.68
N PHE A 21 13.24 37.41 12.35
CA PHE A 21 14.43 36.76 12.87
C PHE A 21 15.73 37.47 12.43
N ALA A 22 15.86 37.80 11.14
CA ALA A 22 17.01 38.53 10.62
C ALA A 22 17.14 39.93 11.24
N LEU A 23 16.01 40.60 11.51
CA LEU A 23 15.98 41.90 12.19
C LEU A 23 16.41 41.78 13.66
N LEU A 24 15.97 40.75 14.39
CA LEU A 24 16.37 40.52 15.79
C LEU A 24 17.86 40.20 15.93
N ILE A 25 18.42 39.39 15.03
CA ILE A 25 19.86 39.09 15.02
C ILE A 25 20.69 40.34 14.69
N SER A 26 20.32 41.07 13.64
CA SER A 26 21.05 42.29 13.26
C SER A 26 20.99 43.35 14.36
N LEU A 27 19.85 43.51 15.04
CA LEU A 27 19.72 44.41 16.18
C LEU A 27 20.56 43.97 17.39
N SER A 28 20.59 42.66 17.70
CA SER A 28 21.43 42.11 18.76
C SER A 28 22.92 42.35 18.50
N VAL A 29 23.40 42.07 17.29
CA VAL A 29 24.80 42.30 16.90
C VAL A 29 25.17 43.77 16.96
N LEU A 30 24.29 44.67 16.49
CA LEU A 30 24.51 46.12 16.54
C LEU A 30 24.63 46.62 17.99
N ILE A 31 23.75 46.18 18.89
CA ILE A 31 23.75 46.58 20.31
C ILE A 31 25.02 46.09 21.02
N VAL A 32 25.46 44.86 20.75
CA VAL A 32 26.71 44.32 21.32
C VAL A 32 27.93 45.07 20.79
N ALA A 33 27.99 45.35 19.49
CA ALA A 33 29.11 46.06 18.87
C ALA A 33 29.27 47.49 19.41
N ILE A 34 28.16 48.18 19.72
CA ILE A 34 28.17 49.52 20.32
C ILE A 34 28.50 49.47 21.82
N GLY A 35 28.02 48.46 22.55
CA GLY A 35 28.23 48.34 23.99
C GLY A 35 29.64 47.88 24.39
N TRP A 36 30.26 47.01 23.59
CA TRP A 36 31.53 46.35 23.91
C TRP A 36 32.71 47.30 24.21
N PRO A 37 32.96 48.38 23.43
CA PRO A 37 34.08 49.29 23.68
C PRO A 37 33.97 50.07 25.00
N PHE A 38 32.74 50.28 25.48
CA PHE A 38 32.45 51.06 26.69
C PHE A 38 32.17 50.18 27.92
N ALA A 39 32.15 48.85 27.74
CA ALA A 39 31.79 47.90 28.79
C ALA A 39 32.79 47.87 29.96
N SER A 40 34.06 48.19 29.72
CA SER A 40 35.10 48.26 30.74
C SER A 40 35.12 49.59 31.51
N THR A 41 34.53 50.65 30.94
CA THR A 41 34.67 52.02 31.44
C THR A 41 33.40 52.57 32.09
N ASN A 42 32.21 52.07 31.71
CA ASN A 42 30.93 52.60 32.19
C ASN A 42 29.91 51.47 32.43
N ARG A 43 29.17 51.53 33.56
CA ARG A 43 28.07 50.60 33.87
C ARG A 43 26.99 50.56 32.79
N ALA A 44 26.76 51.68 32.09
CA ALA A 44 25.83 51.73 30.96
C ALA A 44 26.29 50.85 29.78
N GLY A 45 27.60 50.78 29.50
CA GLY A 45 28.16 49.92 28.45
C GLY A 45 28.00 48.43 28.78
N LEU A 46 28.18 48.07 30.05
CA LEU A 46 27.95 46.70 30.53
C LEU A 46 26.47 46.28 30.39
N LEU A 47 25.52 47.15 30.75
CA LEU A 47 24.09 46.87 30.61
C LEU A 47 23.65 46.73 29.14
N LEU A 48 24.21 47.52 28.24
CA LEU A 48 23.93 47.39 26.80
C LEU A 48 24.46 46.05 26.26
N ALA A 49 25.67 45.64 26.66
CA ALA A 49 26.23 44.36 26.26
C ALA A 49 25.41 43.16 26.78
N THR A 50 24.93 43.20 28.04
CA THR A 50 24.11 42.12 28.60
C THR A 50 22.74 42.03 27.92
N VAL A 51 22.08 43.17 27.64
CA VAL A 51 20.83 43.20 26.89
C VAL A 51 21.02 42.65 25.47
N GLY A 52 22.11 43.01 24.80
CA GLY A 52 22.46 42.48 23.48
C GLY A 52 22.63 40.96 23.47
N VAL A 53 23.30 40.39 24.49
CA VAL A 53 23.45 38.94 24.66
C VAL A 53 22.11 38.27 24.95
N CYS A 54 21.27 38.83 25.83
CA CYS A 54 19.94 38.29 26.11
C CYS A 54 19.06 38.26 24.85
N LEU A 55 19.08 39.31 24.03
CA LEU A 55 18.38 39.34 22.74
C LEU A 55 18.91 38.27 21.77
N GLY A 56 20.23 38.05 21.76
CA GLY A 56 20.84 36.98 20.96
C GLY A 56 20.40 35.58 21.39
N VAL A 57 20.27 35.34 22.71
CA VAL A 57 19.76 34.06 23.24
C VAL A 57 18.29 33.86 22.88
N VAL A 58 17.45 34.91 22.98
CA VAL A 58 16.04 34.84 22.57
C VAL A 58 15.92 34.55 21.07
N ALA A 59 16.74 35.19 20.24
CA ALA A 59 16.78 34.90 18.81
C ALA A 59 17.17 33.44 18.56
N LEU A 60 18.21 32.92 19.23
CA LEU A 60 18.63 31.52 19.09
C LEU A 60 17.51 30.54 19.48
N LEU A 61 16.84 30.75 20.61
CA LEU A 61 15.72 29.92 21.05
C LEU A 61 14.57 29.95 20.03
N TYR A 62 14.29 31.13 19.48
CA TYR A 62 13.29 31.31 18.44
C TYR A 62 13.66 30.55 17.15
N ALA A 63 14.94 30.56 16.75
CA ALA A 63 15.45 29.81 15.59
C ALA A 63 15.28 28.30 15.77
N VAL A 64 15.63 27.79 16.95
CA VAL A 64 15.49 26.37 17.29
C VAL A 64 14.02 25.96 17.24
N PHE A 65 13.12 26.77 17.80
CA PHE A 65 11.68 26.51 17.75
C PHE A 65 11.15 26.48 16.31
N ALA A 66 11.57 27.42 15.46
CA ALA A 66 11.19 27.43 14.06
C ALA A 66 11.72 26.21 13.29
N ALA A 67 12.96 25.79 13.55
CA ALA A 67 13.54 24.58 12.97
C ALA A 67 12.76 23.32 13.36
N LEU A 68 12.32 23.22 14.63
CA LEU A 68 11.48 22.12 15.10
C LEU A 68 10.11 22.09 14.42
N LEU A 69 9.48 23.25 14.20
CA LEU A 69 8.22 23.33 13.46
C LEU A 69 8.37 22.90 11.99
N LEU A 70 9.45 23.32 11.32
CA LEU A 70 9.74 22.89 9.96
C LEU A 70 10.00 21.38 9.89
N ALA A 71 10.75 20.82 10.85
CA ALA A 71 10.96 19.39 10.92
C ALA A 71 9.64 18.63 11.14
N PHE A 72 8.78 19.12 12.04
CA PHE A 72 7.46 18.51 12.28
C PHE A 72 6.57 18.54 11.03
N GLU A 73 6.53 19.67 10.32
CA GLU A 73 5.71 19.79 9.11
C GLU A 73 6.29 18.99 7.94
N ALA A 74 7.62 18.88 7.83
CA ALA A 74 8.28 17.98 6.88
C ALA A 74 7.92 16.51 7.15
N VAL A 75 7.97 16.07 8.41
CA VAL A 75 7.57 14.71 8.80
C VAL A 75 6.09 14.46 8.48
N ARG A 76 5.21 15.42 8.77
CA ARG A 76 3.78 15.30 8.44
C ARG A 76 3.54 15.23 6.94
N SER A 77 4.20 16.08 6.16
CA SER A 77 4.12 16.06 4.69
C SER A 77 4.67 14.76 4.10
N LEU A 78 5.74 14.21 4.66
CA LEU A 78 6.29 12.92 4.25
C LEU A 78 5.30 11.79 4.53
N LYS A 79 4.61 11.82 5.68
CA LYS A 79 3.55 10.85 6.01
C LYS A 79 2.39 10.91 5.01
N ASP A 80 1.83 12.09 4.77
CA ASP A 80 0.73 12.28 3.80
C ASP A 80 1.15 11.90 2.37
N THR A 81 2.41 12.13 2.01
CA THR A 81 2.95 11.74 0.69
C THR A 81 3.14 10.23 0.60
N GLY A 82 3.59 9.58 1.69
CA GLY A 82 3.70 8.14 1.80
C GLY A 82 2.36 7.44 1.60
N GLU A 83 1.31 7.91 2.29
CA GLU A 83 -0.05 7.36 2.13
C GLU A 83 -0.56 7.47 0.69
N LYS A 84 -0.29 8.60 0.00
CA LYS A 84 -0.64 8.76 -1.41
C LYS A 84 0.17 7.86 -2.33
N LEU A 85 1.44 7.62 -2.01
CA LEU A 85 2.31 6.75 -2.79
C LEU A 85 1.86 5.30 -2.67
N ASP A 86 1.52 4.85 -1.46
CA ASP A 86 0.97 3.52 -1.21
C ASP A 86 -0.33 3.31 -1.97
N ASN A 87 -1.26 4.26 -1.91
CA ASN A 87 -2.51 4.21 -2.69
C ASN A 87 -2.24 4.14 -4.20
N SER A 88 -1.22 4.85 -4.69
CA SER A 88 -0.83 4.84 -6.11
C SER A 88 -0.19 3.50 -6.51
N THR A 89 0.64 2.93 -5.64
CA THR A 89 1.25 1.59 -5.82
C THR A 89 0.18 0.51 -5.82
N GLU A 90 -0.80 0.57 -4.92
CA GLU A 90 -1.95 -0.33 -4.92
C GLU A 90 -2.77 -0.21 -6.20
N MET A 91 -3.00 1.01 -6.70
CA MET A 91 -3.70 1.24 -7.97
C MET A 91 -2.93 0.65 -9.16
N LEU A 92 -1.61 0.80 -9.20
CA LEU A 92 -0.74 0.22 -10.23
C LEU A 92 -0.74 -1.31 -10.16
N ASN A 93 -0.71 -1.89 -8.96
CA ASN A 93 -0.81 -3.34 -8.78
C ASN A 93 -2.17 -3.89 -9.20
N ARG A 94 -3.25 -3.15 -8.94
CA ARG A 94 -4.59 -3.48 -9.44
C ARG A 94 -4.63 -3.44 -10.97
N GLN A 95 -4.03 -2.43 -11.60
CA GLN A 95 -3.91 -2.35 -13.06
C GLN A 95 -3.08 -3.50 -13.64
N SER A 96 -1.95 -3.84 -13.02
CA SER A 96 -1.10 -4.96 -13.42
C SER A 96 -1.86 -6.30 -13.35
N ASN A 97 -2.58 -6.54 -12.25
CA ASN A 97 -3.43 -7.72 -12.09
C ASN A 97 -4.57 -7.76 -13.12
N LEU A 98 -5.23 -6.63 -13.40
CA LEU A 98 -6.25 -6.54 -14.44
C LEU A 98 -5.67 -6.83 -15.82
N LEU A 99 -4.50 -6.30 -16.16
CA LEU A 99 -3.81 -6.59 -17.42
C LEU A 99 -3.45 -8.08 -17.55
N PHE A 100 -3.01 -8.70 -16.45
CA PHE A 100 -2.71 -10.12 -16.42
C PHE A 100 -3.96 -11.00 -16.53
N GLN A 101 -5.08 -10.58 -15.90
CA GLN A 101 -6.38 -11.23 -16.05
C GLN A 101 -6.98 -11.04 -17.45
N ILE A 102 -6.84 -9.88 -18.07
CA ILE A 102 -7.19 -9.64 -19.47
C ILE A 102 -6.35 -10.54 -20.37
N ALA A 103 -5.04 -10.65 -20.13
CA ALA A 103 -4.16 -11.54 -20.89
C ALA A 103 -4.54 -13.02 -20.74
N ARG A 104 -5.06 -13.45 -19.58
CA ARG A 104 -5.62 -14.80 -19.38
C ARG A 104 -6.99 -14.95 -20.02
N GLY A 105 -7.86 -13.95 -19.90
CA GLY A 105 -9.22 -13.92 -20.43
C GLY A 105 -9.22 -14.01 -21.96
N VAL A 106 -8.32 -13.30 -22.65
CA VAL A 106 -8.19 -13.37 -24.12
C VAL A 106 -7.87 -14.79 -24.62
N ARG A 107 -7.36 -15.69 -23.76
CA ARG A 107 -6.99 -17.09 -24.11
C ARG A 107 -8.00 -18.14 -23.66
N LEU A 108 -9.06 -17.76 -22.95
CA LEU A 108 -10.08 -18.69 -22.44
C LEU A 108 -11.34 -18.65 -23.32
N SER A 109 -11.95 -19.82 -23.54
CA SER A 109 -13.29 -19.95 -24.11
C SER A 109 -14.31 -19.18 -23.27
N ASP A 110 -15.36 -18.63 -23.87
CA ASP A 110 -16.34 -17.77 -23.20
C ASP A 110 -17.04 -18.48 -22.02
N THR A 111 -17.26 -19.80 -22.11
CA THR A 111 -17.78 -20.63 -21.01
C THR A 111 -16.78 -20.78 -19.84
N ALA A 112 -15.48 -20.78 -20.12
CA ALA A 112 -14.45 -20.85 -19.09
C ALA A 112 -14.23 -19.48 -18.41
N LYS A 113 -14.41 -18.37 -19.14
CA LYS A 113 -14.44 -17.03 -18.55
C LYS A 113 -15.60 -16.91 -17.57
N GLU A 114 -16.80 -17.32 -17.96
CA GLU A 114 -17.99 -17.24 -17.12
C GLU A 114 -17.79 -17.99 -15.79
N ILE A 115 -17.20 -19.19 -15.80
CA ILE A 115 -16.94 -19.96 -14.58
C ILE A 115 -15.82 -19.35 -13.73
N VAL A 116 -14.72 -18.88 -14.34
CA VAL A 116 -13.55 -18.34 -13.62
C VAL A 116 -13.83 -16.95 -13.03
N PHE A 117 -14.64 -16.14 -13.70
CA PHE A 117 -14.94 -14.77 -13.27
C PHE A 117 -16.21 -14.66 -12.41
N ARG A 118 -17.03 -15.71 -12.31
CA ARG A 118 -18.29 -15.69 -11.56
C ARG A 118 -18.11 -15.25 -10.11
N ASP A 119 -17.12 -15.81 -9.41
CA ASP A 119 -16.93 -15.55 -7.99
C ASP A 119 -16.42 -14.12 -7.76
N ALA A 120 -15.57 -13.62 -8.66
CA ALA A 120 -15.10 -12.23 -8.65
C ALA A 120 -16.25 -11.24 -8.94
N GLU A 121 -17.08 -11.55 -9.93
CA GLU A 121 -18.23 -10.73 -10.31
C GLU A 121 -19.30 -10.71 -9.21
N GLN A 122 -19.58 -11.85 -8.57
CA GLN A 122 -20.46 -11.91 -7.40
C GLN A 122 -19.97 -11.02 -6.26
N MET A 123 -18.66 -11.04 -6.01
CA MET A 123 -18.05 -10.21 -5.00
C MET A 123 -18.16 -8.72 -5.35
N GLU A 124 -17.82 -8.33 -6.59
CA GLU A 124 -17.88 -6.93 -7.03
C GLU A 124 -19.32 -6.38 -7.03
N LEU A 125 -20.30 -7.14 -7.52
CA LEU A 125 -21.71 -6.75 -7.48
C LEU A 125 -22.22 -6.63 -6.05
N GLY A 126 -21.83 -7.56 -5.17
CA GLY A 126 -22.20 -7.51 -3.77
C GLY A 126 -21.65 -6.29 -3.04
N GLU A 127 -20.36 -6.00 -3.22
CA GLU A 127 -19.71 -4.82 -2.65
C GLU A 127 -20.31 -3.51 -3.17
N ALA A 128 -20.65 -3.44 -4.46
CA ALA A 128 -21.26 -2.24 -5.04
C ALA A 128 -22.63 -1.94 -4.41
N ALA A 129 -23.48 -2.95 -4.24
CA ALA A 129 -24.77 -2.79 -3.59
C ALA A 129 -24.64 -2.42 -2.10
N LEU A 130 -23.71 -3.03 -1.38
CA LEU A 130 -23.44 -2.71 0.04
C LEU A 130 -22.87 -1.29 0.21
N ASN A 131 -22.00 -0.85 -0.69
CA ASN A 131 -21.48 0.52 -0.66
C ASN A 131 -22.60 1.55 -0.82
N LYS A 132 -23.54 1.33 -1.73
CA LYS A 132 -24.73 2.18 -1.89
C LYS A 132 -25.59 2.20 -0.63
N LEU A 133 -25.81 1.04 -0.02
CA LEU A 133 -26.52 0.92 1.26
C LEU A 133 -25.84 1.73 2.38
N HIS A 134 -24.51 1.63 2.50
CA HIS A 134 -23.74 2.37 3.52
C HIS A 134 -23.74 3.89 3.29
N GLN A 135 -23.84 4.33 2.04
CA GLN A 135 -23.97 5.74 1.67
C GLN A 135 -25.38 6.31 1.92
N HIS A 136 -26.30 5.53 2.49
CA HIS A 136 -27.73 5.88 2.66
C HIS A 136 -28.47 6.07 1.33
N ASP A 137 -27.92 5.56 0.24
CA ASP A 137 -28.52 5.56 -1.09
C ASP A 137 -29.38 4.31 -1.27
N PHE A 138 -30.47 4.25 -0.50
CA PHE A 138 -31.32 3.07 -0.38
C PHE A 138 -32.04 2.72 -1.68
N GLU A 139 -32.43 3.72 -2.47
CA GLU A 139 -33.15 3.53 -3.72
C GLU A 139 -32.27 2.83 -4.77
N ASP A 140 -31.04 3.33 -4.96
CA ASP A 140 -30.07 2.71 -5.86
C ASP A 140 -29.67 1.31 -5.36
N ALA A 141 -29.47 1.13 -4.05
CA ALA A 141 -29.13 -0.18 -3.47
C ALA A 141 -30.26 -1.21 -3.70
N GLU A 142 -31.52 -0.83 -3.48
CA GLU A 142 -32.68 -1.70 -3.73
C GLU A 142 -32.83 -2.03 -5.23
N ALA A 143 -32.60 -1.05 -6.12
CA ALA A 143 -32.61 -1.27 -7.57
C ALA A 143 -31.52 -2.27 -8.01
N MET A 144 -30.29 -2.14 -7.47
CA MET A 144 -29.21 -3.09 -7.76
C MET A 144 -29.53 -4.50 -7.26
N ILE A 145 -30.06 -4.63 -6.03
CA ILE A 145 -30.47 -5.93 -5.47
C ILE A 145 -31.58 -6.56 -6.30
N ALA A 146 -32.55 -5.76 -6.78
CA ALA A 146 -33.62 -6.23 -7.65
C ALA A 146 -33.07 -6.75 -8.99
N ALA A 147 -32.21 -5.98 -9.65
CA ALA A 147 -31.57 -6.39 -10.90
C ALA A 147 -30.73 -7.66 -10.74
N MET A 148 -30.01 -7.82 -9.62
CA MET A 148 -29.29 -9.05 -9.31
C MET A 148 -30.23 -10.25 -9.12
N ALA A 149 -31.41 -10.04 -8.53
CA ALA A 149 -32.37 -11.11 -8.27
C ALA A 149 -33.03 -11.66 -9.55
N GLU A 150 -33.02 -10.90 -10.65
CA GLU A 150 -33.54 -11.35 -11.95
C GLU A 150 -32.67 -12.44 -12.58
N GLN A 151 -31.37 -12.46 -12.25
CA GLN A 151 -30.43 -13.45 -12.77
C GLN A 151 -30.36 -14.67 -11.84
N PRO A 152 -30.63 -15.90 -12.34
CA PRO A 152 -30.63 -17.11 -11.51
C PRO A 152 -29.32 -17.31 -10.74
N GLN A 153 -28.18 -16.96 -11.35
CA GLN A 153 -26.85 -17.11 -10.77
C GLN A 153 -26.52 -16.16 -9.61
N TYR A 154 -27.27 -15.06 -9.44
CA TYR A 154 -27.07 -14.08 -8.36
C TYR A 154 -28.23 -14.04 -7.37
N LYS A 155 -29.26 -14.88 -7.56
CA LYS A 155 -30.47 -14.87 -6.74
C LYS A 155 -30.20 -15.10 -5.25
N GLU A 156 -29.27 -16.00 -4.91
CA GLU A 156 -28.89 -16.25 -3.52
C GLU A 156 -28.18 -15.04 -2.91
N LEU A 157 -27.21 -14.48 -3.63
CA LEU A 157 -26.46 -13.28 -3.25
C LEU A 157 -27.40 -12.09 -3.03
N ALA A 158 -28.31 -11.83 -3.98
CA ALA A 158 -29.33 -10.79 -3.86
C ALA A 158 -30.21 -11.00 -2.61
N SER A 159 -30.61 -12.25 -2.32
CA SER A 159 -31.38 -12.55 -1.10
C SER A 159 -30.60 -12.23 0.19
N ARG A 160 -29.29 -12.51 0.20
CA ARG A 160 -28.41 -12.26 1.35
C ARG A 160 -28.24 -10.77 1.58
N ILE A 161 -27.95 -10.02 0.52
CA ILE A 161 -27.79 -8.56 0.57
C ILE A 161 -29.11 -7.89 0.96
N LYS A 162 -30.26 -8.36 0.44
CA LYS A 162 -31.58 -7.85 0.85
C LYS A 162 -31.80 -7.97 2.35
N ARG A 163 -31.52 -9.14 2.94
CA ARG A 163 -31.61 -9.33 4.40
C ARG A 163 -30.67 -8.40 5.17
N MET A 164 -29.49 -8.10 4.64
CA MET A 164 -28.56 -7.15 5.25
C MET A 164 -29.07 -5.71 5.16
N ALA A 165 -29.65 -5.33 4.02
CA ALA A 165 -30.26 -4.02 3.80
C ALA A 165 -31.45 -3.76 4.72
N ASP A 166 -32.34 -4.74 4.88
CA ASP A 166 -33.49 -4.65 5.78
C ASP A 166 -33.05 -4.42 7.24
N ARG A 167 -32.03 -5.19 7.69
CA ARG A 167 -31.44 -5.02 9.03
C ARG A 167 -30.82 -3.63 9.19
N TYR A 168 -30.01 -3.20 8.23
CA TYR A 168 -29.34 -1.89 8.26
C TYR A 168 -30.34 -0.73 8.31
N ARG A 169 -31.43 -0.81 7.54
CA ARG A 169 -32.49 0.19 7.52
C ARG A 169 -33.19 0.31 8.88
N SER A 170 -33.50 -0.81 9.51
CA SER A 170 -34.15 -0.86 10.83
C SER A 170 -33.22 -0.56 12.02
N ALA A 171 -31.90 -0.52 11.81
CA ALA A 171 -30.92 -0.32 12.88
C ALA A 171 -30.84 1.15 13.33
N THR A 172 -30.43 1.34 14.59
CA THR A 172 -30.04 2.65 15.14
C THR A 172 -28.77 3.16 14.44
N GLU A 173 -28.47 4.45 14.55
CA GLU A 173 -27.23 5.02 14.00
C GLU A 173 -25.98 4.27 14.48
N GLU A 174 -25.90 3.97 15.79
CA GLU A 174 -24.80 3.18 16.35
C GLU A 174 -24.77 1.73 15.81
N GLY A 175 -25.95 1.13 15.62
CA GLY A 175 -26.08 -0.19 15.00
C GLY A 175 -25.60 -0.20 13.54
N ARG A 176 -25.91 0.84 12.76
CA ARG A 176 -25.44 1.01 11.37
C ARG A 176 -23.93 1.17 11.31
N ILE A 177 -23.36 2.03 12.16
CA ILE A 177 -21.91 2.21 12.26
C ILE A 177 -21.23 0.87 12.57
N THR A 178 -21.76 0.11 13.53
CA THR A 178 -21.22 -1.19 13.92
C THR A 178 -21.29 -2.19 12.76
N GLN A 179 -22.41 -2.23 12.02
CA GLN A 179 -22.55 -3.13 10.88
C GLN A 179 -21.56 -2.82 9.74
N VAL A 180 -21.32 -1.54 9.44
CA VAL A 180 -20.30 -1.15 8.46
C VAL A 180 -18.89 -1.49 8.96
N ILE A 181 -18.60 -1.28 10.25
CA ILE A 181 -17.31 -1.65 10.83
C ILE A 181 -17.07 -3.15 10.75
N THR A 182 -18.05 -3.99 11.09
CA THR A 182 -17.93 -5.44 10.97
C THR A 182 -17.63 -5.87 9.52
N HIS A 183 -18.30 -5.26 8.54
CA HIS A 183 -17.99 -5.52 7.13
C HIS A 183 -16.55 -5.11 6.77
N ILE A 184 -16.09 -3.95 7.26
CA ILE A 184 -14.69 -3.52 7.06
C ILE A 184 -13.72 -4.51 7.70
N GLU A 185 -13.99 -4.99 8.91
CA GLU A 185 -13.17 -5.99 9.59
C GLU A 185 -13.08 -7.29 8.79
N GLU A 186 -14.18 -7.78 8.22
CA GLU A 186 -14.18 -8.95 7.32
C GLU A 186 -13.31 -8.73 6.07
N LEU A 187 -13.32 -7.53 5.49
CA LEU A 187 -12.45 -7.17 4.36
C LEU A 187 -10.97 -7.12 4.78
N LEU A 188 -10.67 -6.60 5.97
CA LEU A 188 -9.32 -6.55 6.52
C LEU A 188 -8.77 -7.95 6.80
N ASP A 189 -9.59 -8.86 7.33
CA ASP A 189 -9.19 -10.24 7.62
C ASP A 189 -8.92 -11.04 6.34
N GLN A 190 -9.54 -10.66 5.22
CA GLN A 190 -9.30 -11.23 3.89
C GLN A 190 -8.16 -10.54 3.12
N ASN A 191 -7.44 -9.60 3.74
CA ASN A 191 -6.39 -8.80 3.11
C ASN A 191 -6.88 -7.97 1.89
N LEU A 192 -8.16 -7.62 1.85
CA LEU A 192 -8.77 -6.82 0.78
C LEU A 192 -8.63 -5.32 1.05
N TRP A 193 -7.38 -4.86 1.18
CA TRP A 193 -7.03 -3.53 1.69
C TRP A 193 -7.71 -2.38 0.93
N ALA A 194 -7.73 -2.45 -0.41
CA ALA A 194 -8.30 -1.39 -1.23
C ALA A 194 -9.82 -1.27 -1.05
N GLN A 195 -10.52 -2.40 -0.89
CA GLN A 195 -11.97 -2.40 -0.64
C GLN A 195 -12.28 -1.87 0.76
N ALA A 196 -11.51 -2.32 1.76
CA ALA A 196 -11.61 -1.81 3.12
C ALA A 196 -11.37 -0.29 3.18
N ALA A 197 -10.35 0.23 2.48
CA ALA A 197 -10.04 1.65 2.44
C ALA A 197 -11.21 2.50 1.90
N VAL A 198 -11.82 2.08 0.79
CA VAL A 198 -13.00 2.76 0.20
C VAL A 198 -14.18 2.77 1.19
N GLN A 199 -14.45 1.64 1.86
CA GLN A 199 -15.52 1.55 2.84
C GLN A 199 -15.24 2.42 4.08
N ILE A 200 -13.98 2.52 4.51
CA ILE A 200 -13.56 3.40 5.61
C ILE A 200 -13.78 4.87 5.24
N GLU A 201 -13.38 5.30 4.04
CA GLU A 201 -13.64 6.67 3.58
C GLU A 201 -15.13 7.00 3.55
N SER A 202 -15.94 6.07 3.03
CA SER A 202 -17.40 6.16 3.01
C SER A 202 -17.98 6.28 4.42
N LEU A 203 -17.52 5.44 5.36
CA LEU A 203 -17.92 5.45 6.76
C LEU A 203 -17.59 6.80 7.43
N VAL A 204 -16.37 7.31 7.26
CA VAL A 204 -15.93 8.59 7.87
C VAL A 204 -16.71 9.76 7.29
N LYS A 205 -17.00 9.74 5.98
CA LYS A 205 -17.81 10.76 5.32
C LYS A 205 -19.26 10.76 5.80
N THR A 206 -19.84 9.58 5.98
CA THR A 206 -21.24 9.39 6.36
C THR A 206 -21.46 9.62 7.86
N PHE A 207 -20.48 9.29 8.70
CA PHE A 207 -20.54 9.46 10.16
C PHE A 207 -19.34 10.28 10.71
N PRO A 208 -19.22 11.58 10.40
CA PRO A 208 -18.05 12.39 10.76
C PRO A 208 -17.80 12.55 12.26
N HIS A 209 -18.83 12.35 13.08
CA HIS A 209 -18.78 12.52 14.53
C HIS A 209 -18.44 11.23 15.29
N SER A 210 -18.42 10.08 14.61
CA SER A 210 -18.08 8.80 15.23
C SER A 210 -16.57 8.67 15.44
N GLU A 211 -16.15 8.57 16.70
CA GLU A 211 -14.74 8.29 17.01
C GLU A 211 -14.30 6.92 16.48
N LYS A 212 -15.19 5.91 16.54
CA LYS A 212 -14.91 4.56 15.97
C LYS A 212 -14.62 4.63 14.47
N ALA A 213 -15.37 5.45 13.72
CA ALA A 213 -15.14 5.62 12.28
C ALA A 213 -13.75 6.25 12.00
N LYS A 214 -13.37 7.27 12.77
CA LYS A 214 -12.07 7.95 12.60
C LYS A 214 -10.88 7.03 12.89
N THR A 215 -11.02 6.09 13.83
CA THR A 215 -9.93 5.16 14.15
C THR A 215 -9.71 4.09 13.10
N MET A 216 -10.67 3.84 12.20
CA MET A 216 -10.56 2.77 11.19
C MET A 216 -9.39 2.97 10.23
N HIS A 217 -9.03 4.20 9.88
CA HIS A 217 -7.85 4.45 9.05
C HIS A 217 -6.56 3.97 9.74
N ALA A 218 -6.43 4.23 11.05
CA ALA A 218 -5.29 3.75 11.82
C ALA A 218 -5.30 2.21 11.93
N GLN A 219 -6.47 1.59 12.11
CA GLN A 219 -6.60 0.14 12.16
C GLN A 219 -6.21 -0.53 10.83
N LEU A 220 -6.61 0.03 9.68
CA LEU A 220 -6.19 -0.45 8.37
C LEU A 220 -4.66 -0.48 8.25
N GLN A 221 -3.98 0.60 8.62
CA GLN A 221 -2.52 0.67 8.58
C GLN A 221 -1.88 -0.33 9.55
N GLU A 222 -2.41 -0.44 10.77
CA GLU A 222 -1.91 -1.41 11.75
C GLU A 222 -2.04 -2.86 11.25
N ARG A 223 -3.16 -3.21 10.60
CA ARG A 223 -3.37 -4.54 10.01
C ARG A 223 -2.41 -4.79 8.85
N LYS A 224 -2.21 -3.83 7.94
CA LYS A 224 -1.21 -3.93 6.87
C LYS A 224 0.21 -4.13 7.41
N ASP A 225 0.61 -3.35 8.41
CA ASP A 225 1.92 -3.46 9.04
C ASP A 225 2.12 -4.78 9.79
N ARG A 226 1.05 -5.31 10.38
CA ARG A 226 1.06 -6.64 11.00
C ARG A 226 1.25 -7.74 9.96
N HIS A 227 0.45 -7.72 8.88
CA HIS A 227 0.56 -8.67 7.78
C HIS A 227 1.96 -8.65 7.14
N LYS A 228 2.51 -7.44 6.88
CA LYS A 228 3.89 -7.28 6.40
C LYS A 228 4.91 -7.94 7.32
N ARG A 229 4.79 -7.76 8.64
CA ARG A 229 5.69 -8.39 9.62
C ARG A 229 5.56 -9.91 9.64
N GLU A 230 4.36 -10.43 9.52
CA GLU A 230 4.11 -11.89 9.41
C GLU A 230 4.77 -12.45 8.16
N LEU A 231 4.59 -11.81 7.00
CA LEU A 231 5.26 -12.21 5.75
C LEU A 231 6.79 -12.15 5.84
N LEU A 232 7.36 -11.13 6.50
CA LEU A 232 8.81 -11.04 6.71
C LEU A 232 9.32 -12.17 7.62
N ALA A 233 8.56 -12.53 8.68
CA ALA A 233 8.91 -13.64 9.55
C ALA A 233 8.84 -14.99 8.84
N ASP A 234 7.80 -15.18 8.00
CA ASP A 234 7.64 -16.35 7.14
C ASP A 234 8.77 -16.46 6.11
N TRP A 235 9.17 -15.33 5.53
CA TRP A 235 10.31 -15.25 4.61
C TRP A 235 11.60 -15.70 5.31
N ASP A 236 11.90 -15.16 6.48
CA ASP A 236 13.08 -15.55 7.25
C ASP A 236 13.08 -17.04 7.59
N LEU A 237 11.90 -17.60 7.91
CA LEU A 237 11.74 -19.03 8.16
C LEU A 237 11.98 -19.86 6.89
N ALA A 238 11.43 -19.45 5.75
CA ALA A 238 11.62 -20.12 4.46
C ALA A 238 13.10 -20.12 4.04
N VAL A 239 13.79 -18.98 4.20
CA VAL A 239 15.23 -18.85 3.93
C VAL A 239 16.05 -19.78 4.81
N ARG A 240 15.78 -19.82 6.13
CA ARG A 240 16.46 -20.73 7.07
C ARG A 240 16.26 -22.19 6.70
N ASN A 241 15.05 -22.56 6.30
CA ASN A 241 14.70 -23.93 5.91
C ASN A 241 15.16 -24.29 4.48
N LYS A 242 15.74 -23.33 3.74
CA LYS A 242 16.08 -23.46 2.31
C LYS A 242 14.87 -23.84 1.45
N ASP A 243 13.67 -23.46 1.89
CA ASP A 243 12.44 -23.67 1.12
C ASP A 243 12.33 -22.56 0.08
N THR A 244 12.95 -22.81 -1.07
CA THR A 244 13.00 -21.83 -2.15
C THR A 244 11.65 -21.60 -2.82
N ASP A 245 10.75 -22.58 -2.78
CA ASP A 245 9.42 -22.44 -3.41
C ASP A 245 8.55 -21.52 -2.59
N ARG A 246 8.40 -21.82 -1.29
CA ARG A 246 7.67 -20.97 -0.37
C ARG A 246 8.28 -19.57 -0.29
N GLY A 247 9.61 -19.48 -0.26
CA GLY A 247 10.31 -18.19 -0.26
C GLY A 247 9.96 -17.31 -1.46
N LEU A 248 9.89 -17.87 -2.68
CA LEU A 248 9.52 -17.10 -3.87
C LEU A 248 8.05 -16.64 -3.86
N GLU A 249 7.14 -17.45 -3.32
CA GLU A 249 5.74 -17.05 -3.17
C GLU A 249 5.59 -15.90 -2.19
N ILE A 250 6.27 -15.98 -1.03
CA ILE A 250 6.26 -14.91 -0.02
C ILE A 250 6.86 -13.62 -0.60
N LEU A 251 7.96 -13.69 -1.37
CA LEU A 251 8.55 -12.52 -2.00
C LEU A 251 7.59 -11.80 -2.96
N LYS A 252 6.80 -12.56 -3.73
CA LYS A 252 5.78 -11.98 -4.63
C LYS A 252 4.72 -11.22 -3.84
N GLU A 253 4.33 -11.74 -2.68
CA GLU A 253 3.35 -11.09 -1.82
C GLU A 253 3.95 -9.86 -1.11
N LEU A 254 5.18 -9.97 -0.61
CA LEU A 254 5.91 -8.88 0.05
C LEU A 254 6.15 -7.67 -0.86
N ASP A 255 6.35 -7.88 -2.17
CA ASP A 255 6.54 -6.79 -3.13
C ASP A 255 5.40 -5.74 -3.09
N LEU A 256 4.20 -6.15 -2.68
CA LEU A 256 3.04 -5.26 -2.53
C LEU A 256 3.13 -4.33 -1.31
N TYR A 257 3.99 -4.64 -0.33
CA TYR A 257 4.06 -3.97 0.97
C TYR A 257 5.43 -3.35 1.27
N LEU A 258 6.46 -3.69 0.51
CA LEU A 258 7.81 -3.22 0.75
C LEU A 258 8.02 -1.81 0.20
N THR A 259 8.64 -0.95 1.02
CA THR A 259 9.22 0.30 0.53
C THR A 259 10.48 0.00 -0.31
N PRO A 260 10.91 0.92 -1.21
CA PRO A 260 12.13 0.73 -1.99
C PRO A 260 13.38 0.46 -1.14
N ALA A 261 13.46 1.04 0.06
CA ALA A 261 14.56 0.82 0.98
C ALA A 261 14.53 -0.58 1.61
N GLU A 262 13.35 -1.06 2.03
CA GLU A 262 13.18 -2.42 2.55
C GLU A 262 13.42 -3.48 1.46
N ALA A 263 12.95 -3.22 0.24
CA ALA A 263 13.20 -4.09 -0.92
C ALA A 263 14.70 -4.20 -1.24
N LEU A 264 15.44 -3.08 -1.16
CA LEU A 264 16.90 -3.07 -1.33
C LEU A 264 17.59 -3.93 -0.26
N ALA A 265 17.14 -3.85 1.00
CA ALA A 265 17.70 -4.64 2.10
C ALA A 265 17.49 -6.15 1.90
N LEU A 266 16.40 -6.56 1.25
CA LEU A 266 16.10 -7.96 0.94
C LEU A 266 16.72 -8.45 -0.38
N GLN A 267 17.30 -7.56 -1.20
CA GLN A 267 17.71 -7.89 -2.56
C GLN A 267 18.72 -9.05 -2.64
N GLU A 268 19.73 -9.05 -1.76
CA GLU A 268 20.79 -10.05 -1.79
C GLU A 268 20.31 -11.45 -1.38
N SER A 269 19.51 -11.52 -0.31
CA SER A 269 18.93 -12.78 0.16
C SER A 269 17.91 -13.31 -0.84
N ALA A 270 17.05 -12.45 -1.37
CA ALA A 270 16.11 -12.78 -2.45
C ALA A 270 16.84 -13.30 -3.69
N ALA A 271 17.88 -12.62 -4.17
CA ALA A 271 18.66 -13.04 -5.32
C ALA A 271 19.30 -14.43 -5.13
N THR A 272 19.67 -14.77 -3.89
CA THR A 272 20.21 -16.08 -3.55
C THR A 272 19.16 -17.18 -3.61
N VAL A 273 17.94 -16.92 -3.11
CA VAL A 273 16.80 -17.85 -3.23
C VAL A 273 16.41 -18.04 -4.70
N PHE A 274 16.33 -16.96 -5.48
CA PHE A 274 16.06 -17.01 -6.93
C PHE A 274 17.10 -17.87 -7.67
N ARG A 275 18.40 -17.63 -7.43
CA ARG A 275 19.49 -18.41 -8.05
C ARG A 275 19.42 -19.89 -7.67
N THR A 276 19.16 -20.18 -6.40
CA THR A 276 19.05 -21.56 -5.90
C THR A 276 17.86 -22.28 -6.55
N LYS A 277 16.68 -21.66 -6.61
CA LYS A 277 15.52 -22.28 -7.26
C LYS A 277 15.76 -22.53 -8.75
N LEU A 278 16.33 -21.55 -9.45
CA LEU A 278 16.65 -21.69 -10.87
C LEU A 278 17.68 -22.79 -11.10
N HIS A 279 18.68 -22.91 -10.22
CA HIS A 279 19.66 -23.99 -10.29
C HIS A 279 18.98 -25.36 -10.11
N ASN A 280 18.14 -25.53 -9.09
CA ASN A 280 17.41 -26.78 -8.84
C ASN A 280 16.55 -27.18 -10.05
N LEU A 281 15.78 -26.24 -10.61
CA LEU A 281 14.99 -26.47 -11.82
C LEU A 281 15.86 -26.82 -13.03
N GLY A 282 17.03 -26.21 -13.16
CA GLY A 282 17.99 -26.50 -14.22
C GLY A 282 18.57 -27.91 -14.11
N VAL A 283 18.86 -28.38 -12.88
CA VAL A 283 19.29 -29.76 -12.61
C VAL A 283 18.18 -30.74 -13.00
N ASP A 284 16.95 -30.51 -12.54
CA ASP A 284 15.81 -31.38 -12.87
C ASP A 284 15.54 -31.44 -14.37
N PHE A 285 15.66 -30.30 -15.06
CA PHE A 285 15.53 -30.22 -16.50
C PHE A 285 16.64 -31.02 -17.20
N SER A 286 17.89 -30.87 -16.77
CA SER A 286 19.03 -31.60 -17.34
C SER A 286 18.90 -33.11 -17.15
N VAL A 287 18.45 -33.56 -15.97
CA VAL A 287 18.16 -34.97 -15.69
C VAL A 287 17.06 -35.48 -16.62
N ALA A 288 15.94 -34.77 -16.75
CA ALA A 288 14.85 -35.16 -17.63
C ALA A 288 15.27 -35.27 -19.11
N VAL A 289 16.15 -34.38 -19.58
CA VAL A 289 16.72 -34.45 -20.93
C VAL A 289 17.65 -35.65 -21.09
N THR A 290 18.49 -35.93 -20.09
CA THR A 290 19.44 -37.06 -20.10
C THR A 290 18.71 -38.40 -20.10
N GLU A 291 17.63 -38.50 -19.32
CA GLU A 291 16.75 -39.67 -19.25
C GLU A 291 15.78 -39.78 -20.44
N LYS A 292 15.85 -38.85 -21.42
CA LYS A 292 14.93 -38.77 -22.57
C LYS A 292 13.46 -38.67 -22.17
N ASN A 293 13.17 -38.17 -20.97
CA ASN A 293 11.80 -37.87 -20.54
C ASN A 293 11.36 -36.51 -21.10
N TRP A 294 11.04 -36.50 -22.40
CA TRP A 294 10.74 -35.27 -23.14
C TRP A 294 9.49 -34.54 -22.64
N GLN A 295 8.51 -35.26 -22.09
CA GLN A 295 7.31 -34.66 -21.50
C GLN A 295 7.66 -33.83 -20.26
N LYS A 296 8.39 -34.42 -19.31
CA LYS A 296 8.86 -33.73 -18.10
C LYS A 296 9.81 -32.58 -18.43
N ALA A 297 10.73 -32.78 -19.38
CA ALA A 297 11.65 -31.74 -19.84
C ALA A 297 10.89 -30.54 -20.46
N LEU A 298 9.85 -30.80 -21.27
CA LEU A 298 9.03 -29.74 -21.85
C LEU A 298 8.26 -28.96 -20.78
N GLU A 299 7.69 -29.64 -19.79
CA GLU A 299 6.98 -29.02 -18.67
C GLU A 299 7.90 -28.13 -17.84
N LEU A 300 9.04 -28.66 -17.39
CA LEU A 300 10.06 -27.92 -16.66
C LEU A 300 10.59 -26.74 -17.47
N GLY A 301 10.81 -26.93 -18.78
CA GLY A 301 11.24 -25.87 -19.69
C GLY A 301 10.23 -24.74 -19.78
N LYS A 302 8.93 -25.05 -19.93
CA LYS A 302 7.86 -24.05 -19.89
C LYS A 302 7.82 -23.32 -18.55
N HIS A 303 7.95 -24.06 -17.45
CA HIS A 303 7.95 -23.50 -16.10
C HIS A 303 9.10 -22.51 -15.89
N ILE A 304 10.33 -22.86 -16.28
CA ILE A 304 11.50 -21.97 -16.20
C ILE A 304 11.29 -20.70 -17.03
N VAL A 305 10.78 -20.85 -18.26
CA VAL A 305 10.55 -19.73 -19.18
C VAL A 305 9.48 -18.75 -18.69
N GLN A 306 8.45 -19.26 -18.01
CA GLN A 306 7.36 -18.46 -17.47
C GLN A 306 7.76 -17.75 -16.18
N ASN A 307 8.41 -18.46 -15.24
CA ASN A 307 8.71 -17.93 -13.91
C ASN A 307 10.05 -17.20 -13.80
N PHE A 308 10.99 -17.46 -14.71
CA PHE A 308 12.33 -16.84 -14.72
C PHE A 308 12.67 -16.26 -16.10
N PRO A 309 11.81 -15.38 -16.66
CA PRO A 309 11.86 -14.99 -18.06
C PRO A 309 13.14 -14.26 -18.47
N ASN A 310 13.81 -13.60 -17.52
CA ASN A 310 15.03 -12.82 -17.72
C ASN A 310 16.32 -13.62 -17.47
N SER A 311 16.19 -14.89 -17.11
CA SER A 311 17.37 -15.73 -16.89
C SER A 311 18.00 -16.18 -18.22
N ARG A 312 19.33 -16.32 -18.24
CA ARG A 312 20.06 -16.90 -19.38
C ARG A 312 19.53 -18.30 -19.73
N MET A 313 19.25 -19.11 -18.71
CA MET A 313 18.70 -20.46 -18.88
C MET A 313 17.34 -20.44 -19.59
N ALA A 314 16.43 -19.52 -19.23
CA ALA A 314 15.17 -19.36 -19.94
C ALA A 314 15.38 -18.96 -21.41
N ALA A 315 16.35 -18.08 -21.69
CA ALA A 315 16.68 -17.69 -23.06
C ALA A 315 17.14 -18.92 -23.89
N GLU A 316 18.07 -19.71 -23.34
CA GLU A 316 18.57 -20.93 -23.98
C GLU A 316 17.45 -21.97 -24.18
N ILE A 317 16.59 -22.19 -23.18
CA ILE A 317 15.46 -23.12 -23.28
C ILE A 317 14.44 -22.67 -24.33
N ARG A 318 14.11 -21.36 -24.41
CA ARG A 318 13.22 -20.83 -25.45
C ARG A 318 13.69 -21.21 -26.85
N THR A 319 14.98 -21.08 -27.14
CA THR A 319 15.55 -21.42 -28.46
C THR A 319 15.42 -22.91 -28.81
N LYS A 320 15.29 -23.78 -27.81
CA LYS A 320 15.18 -25.24 -27.98
C LYS A 320 13.75 -25.76 -27.74
N MET A 321 12.79 -24.88 -27.51
CA MET A 321 11.42 -25.24 -27.13
C MET A 321 10.72 -26.06 -28.20
N ASP A 322 10.87 -25.67 -29.47
CA ASP A 322 10.24 -26.37 -30.60
C ASP A 322 10.76 -27.82 -30.74
N ILE A 323 12.06 -28.03 -30.48
CA ILE A 323 12.68 -29.36 -30.50
C ILE A 323 12.12 -30.21 -29.37
N LEU A 324 11.94 -29.64 -28.17
CA LEU A 324 11.34 -30.36 -27.03
C LEU A 324 9.88 -30.71 -27.30
N GLN A 325 9.11 -29.81 -27.89
CA GLN A 325 7.72 -30.07 -28.28
C GLN A 325 7.63 -31.20 -29.31
N ALA A 326 8.46 -31.15 -30.36
CA ALA A 326 8.49 -32.21 -31.37
C ALA A 326 8.87 -33.57 -30.76
N ARG A 327 9.84 -33.63 -29.85
CA ARG A 327 10.26 -34.87 -29.18
C ARG A 327 9.23 -35.39 -28.17
N ALA A 328 8.51 -34.50 -27.48
CA ALA A 328 7.45 -34.88 -26.56
C ALA A 328 6.19 -35.38 -27.28
N ALA A 329 5.97 -34.94 -28.52
CA ALA A 329 4.87 -35.40 -29.38
C ALA A 329 5.14 -36.75 -30.06
N GLN A 330 6.39 -37.22 -30.10
CA GLN A 330 6.71 -38.54 -30.63
C GLN A 330 6.29 -39.62 -29.62
N PRO A 331 5.44 -40.59 -30.02
CA PRO A 331 5.10 -41.70 -29.14
C PRO A 331 6.37 -42.49 -28.83
N LYS A 332 6.49 -42.97 -27.57
CA LYS A 332 7.58 -43.87 -27.16
C LYS A 332 7.53 -45.10 -28.06
N THR A 333 8.41 -45.17 -29.05
CA THR A 333 8.74 -46.44 -29.71
C THR A 333 9.52 -47.26 -28.68
N GLU A 334 8.88 -48.31 -28.17
CA GLU A 334 9.48 -49.33 -27.30
C GLU A 334 10.68 -50.01 -27.96
#